data_AF-A0A8S2S940-F1
#
_entry.id   AF-A0A8S2S940-F1
#
_cell.length_a   1.000
_cell.length_b   1.000
_cell.length_c   1.000
_cell.angle_alpha   90.00
_cell.angle_beta   90.00
_cell.angle_gamma   90.00
#
_symmetry.space_group_name_H-M   'P 1'
#
loop_
_entity.id
_entity.type
_entity.pdbx_description
1 polymer ?
#
loop_
_entity_poly.entity_id
_entity_poly.type
_entity_poly.pdbx_seq_one_letter_code
_entity_poly.pdbx_strand_id
1 'polypeptide(L)'
;MAPEVAAVERKGGYNHLCDIWAVGITAIEFAELQPPMFDLHPMRALFLMSKSGFKPPTLKDKLKWTITFQNFVKYALTKNPKKRPSAEKLLEVSQ
;
A
#
# COMPACT_ATOMS: atom_id res chain seq x y z
N MET A 1 5.42 2.22 -5.26
CA MET A 1 5.22 1.01 -6.09
C MET A 1 4.51 -0.07 -5.28
N ALA A 2 3.65 -0.88 -5.90
CA ALA A 2 2.99 -2.01 -5.26
C ALA A 2 3.86 -3.28 -5.23
N PRO A 3 3.65 -4.24 -4.31
CA PRO A 3 4.49 -5.43 -4.18
C PRO A 3 4.53 -6.29 -5.44
N GLU A 4 3.42 -6.39 -6.18
CA GLU A 4 3.35 -7.12 -7.44
C GLU A 4 4.18 -6.46 -8.56
N VAL A 5 4.28 -5.12 -8.57
CA VAL A 5 5.12 -4.37 -9.50
C VAL A 5 6.61 -4.65 -9.23
N ALA A 6 6.99 -4.73 -7.95
CA ALA A 6 8.34 -5.10 -7.55
C ALA A 6 8.69 -6.59 -7.84
N ALA A 7 7.68 -7.43 -8.12
CA ALA A 7 7.85 -8.86 -8.38
C ALA A 7 7.54 -9.24 -9.84
N VAL A 8 7.45 -8.28 -10.76
CA VAL A 8 7.07 -8.49 -12.17
C VAL A 8 7.95 -9.55 -12.84
N GLU A 9 9.27 -9.50 -12.63
CA GLU A 9 10.22 -10.47 -13.19
C GLU A 9 9.95 -11.91 -12.75
N ARG A 10 9.31 -12.12 -11.58
CA ARG A 10 9.05 -13.48 -11.04
C ARG A 10 7.62 -13.97 -11.25
N LYS A 11 6.64 -13.06 -11.32
CA LYS A 11 5.20 -13.43 -11.25
C LYS A 11 4.38 -13.01 -12.47
N GLY A 12 4.94 -12.16 -13.34
CA GLY A 12 4.28 -11.67 -14.54
C GLY A 12 3.15 -10.70 -14.25
N GLY A 13 3.25 -9.51 -14.85
CA GLY A 13 2.16 -8.53 -14.97
C GLY A 13 1.71 -7.83 -13.68
N TYR A 14 1.07 -6.69 -13.87
CA TYR A 14 0.26 -5.98 -12.89
C TYR A 14 -0.91 -5.32 -13.65
N ASN A 15 -1.90 -4.83 -12.91
CA ASN A 15 -3.02 -4.10 -13.48
C ASN A 15 -3.20 -2.76 -12.74
N HIS A 16 -4.20 -1.98 -13.13
CA HIS A 16 -4.54 -0.68 -12.53
C HIS A 16 -4.76 -0.70 -11.01
N LEU A 17 -4.95 -1.87 -10.38
CA LEU A 17 -5.06 -1.95 -8.92
C LEU A 17 -3.74 -1.59 -8.23
N CYS A 18 -2.59 -1.56 -8.93
CA CYS A 18 -1.35 -1.01 -8.39
C CYS A 18 -1.49 0.46 -7.96
N ASP A 19 -2.37 1.22 -8.62
CA ASP A 19 -2.60 2.63 -8.33
C ASP A 19 -3.34 2.80 -7.00
N ILE A 20 -4.25 1.87 -6.68
CA ILE A 20 -4.92 1.82 -5.38
C ILE A 20 -3.92 1.66 -4.23
N TRP A 21 -2.88 0.83 -4.43
CA TRP A 21 -1.80 0.72 -3.46
C TRP A 21 -1.01 2.02 -3.35
N ALA A 22 -0.69 2.66 -4.49
CA ALA A 22 0.02 3.93 -4.51
C ALA A 22 -0.77 5.03 -3.75
N VAL A 23 -2.10 5.08 -3.90
CA VAL A 23 -2.97 5.96 -3.12
C VAL A 23 -2.85 5.68 -1.62
N GLY A 24 -2.86 4.41 -1.20
CA GLY A 24 -2.67 4.04 0.20
C GLY A 24 -1.32 4.48 0.78
N ILE A 25 -0.25 4.40 -0.01
CA ILE A 25 1.08 4.90 0.38
C ILE A 25 1.10 6.43 0.45
N THR A 26 0.50 7.11 -0.53
CA THR A 26 0.39 8.58 -0.58
C THR A 26 -0.41 9.12 0.62
N ALA A 27 -1.46 8.41 1.02
CA ALA A 27 -2.23 8.75 2.21
C ALA A 27 -1.38 8.69 3.50
N ILE A 28 -0.50 7.68 3.64
CA ILE A 28 0.45 7.62 4.75
C ILE A 28 1.47 8.76 4.63
N GLU A 29 1.97 9.05 3.43
CA GLU A 29 2.91 10.13 3.19
C GLU A 29 2.35 11.50 3.61
N PHE A 30 1.09 11.80 3.27
CA PHE A 30 0.44 13.03 3.73
C PHE A 30 0.21 13.06 5.24
N ALA A 31 -0.02 11.89 5.86
CA ALA A 31 -0.21 11.77 7.30
C ALA A 31 1.11 11.88 8.11
N GLU A 32 2.23 11.43 7.54
CA GLU A 32 3.50 11.24 8.24
C GLU A 32 4.69 11.99 7.62
N LEU A 33 4.43 12.81 6.60
CA LEU A 33 5.39 13.62 5.81
C LEU A 33 6.41 12.81 5.00
N GLN A 34 6.31 11.49 5.01
CA GLN A 34 7.18 10.59 4.27
C GLN A 34 6.50 9.23 4.06
N PRO A 35 6.77 8.54 2.95
CA PRO A 35 6.27 7.19 2.74
C PRO A 35 6.94 6.18 3.69
N PRO A 36 6.33 5.01 3.92
CA PRO A 36 6.97 3.92 4.64
C PRO A 36 8.29 3.50 3.98
N MET A 37 9.31 3.18 4.79
CA MET A 37 10.65 2.76 4.33
C MET A 37 11.44 3.83 3.55
N PHE A 38 11.13 5.12 3.72
CA PHE A 38 11.80 6.23 3.04
C PHE A 38 13.33 6.24 3.24
N ASP A 39 13.81 5.89 4.45
CA ASP A 39 15.25 5.88 4.77
C ASP A 39 16.03 4.72 4.12
N LEU A 40 15.33 3.76 3.49
CA LEU A 40 15.99 2.63 2.83
C LEU A 40 16.42 2.99 1.42
N HIS A 41 17.58 2.49 1.00
CA HIS A 41 17.97 2.52 -0.40
C HIS A 41 16.86 1.90 -1.29
N PRO A 42 16.47 2.49 -2.44
CA PRO A 42 15.32 2.06 -3.23
C PRO A 42 15.32 0.55 -3.56
N MET A 43 16.49 0.01 -3.94
CA MET A 43 16.64 -1.43 -4.22
C MET A 43 16.38 -2.31 -2.99
N ARG A 44 16.70 -1.82 -1.78
CA ARG A 44 16.43 -2.55 -0.54
C ARG A 44 14.93 -2.58 -0.24
N ALA A 45 14.22 -1.47 -0.45
CA ALA A 45 12.77 -1.42 -0.28
C ALA A 45 12.05 -2.37 -1.26
N LEU A 46 12.43 -2.36 -2.55
CA LEU A 46 11.91 -3.28 -3.56
C LEU A 46 12.16 -4.75 -3.19
N PHE A 47 13.38 -5.07 -2.76
CA PHE A 47 13.72 -6.42 -2.32
C PHE A 47 12.85 -6.88 -1.15
N LEU A 48 12.64 -6.04 -0.13
CA LEU A 48 11.79 -6.36 1.02
C LEU A 48 10.33 -6.58 0.61
N MET A 49 9.79 -5.74 -0.29
CA MET A 49 8.43 -5.89 -0.82
C MET A 49 8.21 -7.20 -1.58
N SER A 50 9.25 -7.71 -2.26
CA SER A 50 9.17 -8.98 -3.01
C SER A 50 9.08 -10.24 -2.13
N LYS A 51 9.37 -10.13 -0.82
CA LYS A 51 9.41 -11.28 0.10
C LYS A 51 8.00 -11.80 0.42
N SER A 52 7.89 -13.12 0.58
CA SER A 52 6.64 -13.80 0.98
C SER A 52 6.10 -13.25 2.31
N GLY A 53 6.98 -13.02 3.29
CA GLY A 53 6.65 -12.46 4.61
C GLY A 53 6.46 -10.94 4.67
N PHE A 54 6.52 -10.22 3.55
CA PHE A 54 6.28 -8.77 3.54
C PHE A 54 4.87 -8.46 4.07
N LYS A 55 4.80 -7.63 5.12
CA LYS A 55 3.57 -7.11 5.70
C LYS A 55 3.31 -5.71 5.15
N PRO A 56 2.07 -5.40 4.71
CA PRO A 56 1.72 -4.04 4.31
C PRO A 56 1.99 -3.04 5.44
N PRO A 57 2.44 -1.82 5.11
CA PRO A 57 2.64 -0.78 6.11
C PRO A 57 1.29 -0.31 6.69
N THR A 58 1.35 0.25 7.89
CA THR A 58 0.22 0.86 8.58
C THR A 58 0.64 2.21 9.13
N LEU A 59 -0.31 3.06 9.48
CA LEU A 59 -0.06 4.31 10.20
C LEU A 59 0.68 4.01 11.52
N LYS A 60 1.71 4.80 11.83
CA LYS A 60 2.57 4.66 13.03
C LYS A 60 1.78 4.92 14.31
N ASP A 61 1.06 6.04 14.34
CA ASP A 61 0.23 6.45 15.48
C ASP A 61 -1.24 6.16 15.18
N LYS A 62 -1.72 4.98 15.56
CA LYS A 62 -3.11 4.56 15.32
C LYS A 62 -4.13 5.36 16.12
N LEU A 63 -3.74 5.94 17.27
CA LEU A 63 -4.68 6.67 18.13
C LEU A 63 -4.93 8.08 17.60
N LYS A 64 -3.98 8.64 16.85
CA LYS A 64 -4.11 9.94 16.18
C LYS A 64 -5.17 9.96 15.06
N TRP A 65 -5.48 8.81 14.46
CA TRP A 65 -6.27 8.73 13.24
C TRP A 65 -7.61 8.02 13.44
N THR A 66 -8.64 8.50 12.73
CA THR A 66 -9.97 7.88 12.81
C THR A 66 -9.95 6.43 12.31
N ILE A 67 -10.88 5.61 12.81
CA ILE A 67 -11.05 4.22 12.37
C ILE A 67 -11.30 4.16 10.86
N THR A 68 -12.07 5.10 10.31
CA THR A 68 -12.31 5.22 8.87
C THR A 68 -11.01 5.39 8.09
N PHE A 69 -10.11 6.28 8.51
CA PHE A 69 -8.83 6.49 7.83
C PHE A 69 -7.91 5.27 7.95
N GLN A 70 -7.85 4.65 9.13
CA GLN A 70 -7.11 3.40 9.34
C GLN A 70 -7.61 2.27 8.42
N ASN A 71 -8.94 2.14 8.27
CA ASN A 71 -9.56 1.16 7.40
C ASN A 71 -9.29 1.46 5.92
N PHE A 72 -9.40 2.72 5.49
CA PHE A 72 -9.06 3.14 4.14
C PHE A 72 -7.64 2.70 3.76
N VAL A 73 -6.64 3.02 4.60
CA VAL A 73 -5.24 2.63 4.39
C VAL A 73 -5.10 1.09 4.35
N LYS A 74 -5.76 0.38 5.28
CA LYS A 74 -5.74 -1.09 5.32
C LYS A 74 -6.28 -1.73 4.05
N TYR A 75 -7.39 -1.22 3.51
CA TYR A 75 -7.98 -1.76 2.29
C TYR A 75 -7.15 -1.43 1.05
N ALA A 76 -6.71 -0.18 0.92
CA ALA A 76 -5.83 0.26 -0.18
C ALA A 76 -4.53 -0.56 -0.22
N LEU A 77 -3.94 -0.84 0.95
CA LEU A 77 -2.71 -1.61 1.10
C LEU A 77 -2.94 -3.12 1.22
N THR A 78 -3.95 -3.65 0.54
CA THR A 78 -4.13 -5.11 0.41
C THR A 78 -3.03 -5.69 -0.49
N LYS A 79 -2.16 -6.53 0.08
CA LYS A 79 -1.02 -7.15 -0.63
C LYS A 79 -1.44 -7.98 -1.83
N ASN A 80 -2.52 -8.76 -1.72
CA ASN A 80 -3.01 -9.57 -2.82
C ASN A 80 -3.82 -8.69 -3.77
N PRO A 81 -3.35 -8.43 -5.01
CA PRO A 81 -4.05 -7.54 -5.94
C PRO A 81 -5.46 -8.05 -6.27
N LYS A 82 -5.70 -9.36 -6.29
CA LYS A 82 -7.04 -9.94 -6.53
C LYS A 82 -8.07 -9.63 -5.43
N LYS A 83 -7.59 -9.25 -4.24
CA LYS A 83 -8.43 -8.89 -3.09
C LYS A 83 -8.43 -7.39 -2.82
N ARG A 84 -7.62 -6.62 -3.56
CA ARG A 84 -7.55 -5.17 -3.40
C ARG A 84 -8.80 -4.56 -4.07
N PRO A 85 -9.51 -3.64 -3.38
CA PRO A 85 -10.71 -3.02 -3.96
C PRO A 85 -10.35 -2.20 -5.21
N SER A 86 -11.30 -2.07 -6.13
CA SER A 86 -11.23 -1.09 -7.22
C SER A 86 -11.37 0.33 -6.68
N ALA A 87 -11.11 1.32 -7.54
CA ALA A 87 -11.30 2.73 -7.20
C ALA A 87 -12.75 3.02 -6.75
N GLU A 88 -13.73 2.54 -7.53
CA GLU A 88 -15.17 2.68 -7.21
C GLU A 88 -15.48 2.13 -5.82
N LYS A 89 -15.00 0.92 -5.50
CA LYS A 89 -15.28 0.30 -4.21
C LYS A 89 -14.58 1.01 -3.05
N LEU A 90 -13.42 1.60 -3.29
CA LEU A 90 -12.67 2.34 -2.26
C LEU A 90 -13.34 3.68 -1.92
N LEU A 91 -14.00 4.32 -2.89
CA LEU A 91 -14.75 5.56 -2.65
C LEU A 91 -15.93 5.33 -1.67
N GLU A 92 -16.56 4.16 -1.71
CA GLU A 92 -17.63 3.79 -0.78
C GLU A 92 -17.15 3.62 0.68
N VAL A 93 -15.88 3.31 0.91
CA VAL A 93 -15.32 3.15 2.27
C VAL A 93 -15.15 4.49 2.99
N SER A 94 -15.18 5.59 2.23
CA SER A 94 -14.93 6.95 2.72
C SER A 94 -16.21 7.69 3.12
N GLN A 95 -17.38 7.05 2.99
CA GLN A 95 -18.69 7.56 3.43
C GLN A 95 -19.06 6.99 4.79
#